data_AF-A0A6P1Q0L3-F1
#
_entry.id   AF-A0A6P1Q0L3-F1
#
_cell.length_a   1.000
_cell.length_b   1.000
_cell.length_c   1.000
_cell.angle_alpha   90.00
_cell.angle_beta   90.00
_cell.angle_gamma   90.00
#
_symmetry.space_group_name_H-M   'P 1'
#
loop_
_entity.id
_entity.type
_entity.pdbx_description
1 polymer ?
#
loop_
_entity_poly.entity_id
_entity_poly.type
_entity_poly.pdbx_seq_one_letter_code
_entity_poly.pdbx_strand_id
1 'polypeptide(L)'
;MSISKEHWNGIQNTLYRMYGEVTFRMPSGEEITVNKGFIAENKMALIVWVNGERSTAWGLPTHEQFRPLVQHIWRRQTRRPGASVIRKISKMKGGKRWLKQKENAHLYDVVEYWVCYFNSAASLVRQYRKIEGLELVTPVSEVMKNAEG
;
A
#
# COMPACT_ATOMS: atom_id res chain seq x y z
N MET A 1 -7.86 -0.50 22.18
CA MET A 1 -7.37 -1.82 22.70
C MET A 1 -6.14 -2.25 21.90
N SER A 2 -5.05 -2.65 22.56
CA SER A 2 -3.84 -3.15 21.88
C SER A 2 -4.05 -4.54 21.28
N ILE A 3 -3.50 -4.79 20.09
CA ILE A 3 -3.75 -6.01 19.30
C ILE A 3 -2.77 -7.12 19.71
N SER A 4 -3.27 -8.20 20.31
CA SER A 4 -2.47 -9.36 20.70
C SER A 4 -1.94 -10.16 19.50
N LYS A 5 -1.00 -11.07 19.76
CA LYS A 5 -0.46 -11.98 18.72
C LYS A 5 -1.55 -12.89 18.14
N GLU A 6 -2.47 -13.43 18.94
CA GLU A 6 -3.58 -14.24 18.42
C GLU A 6 -4.53 -13.40 17.56
N HIS A 7 -4.85 -12.17 18.00
CA HIS A 7 -5.71 -11.27 17.23
C HIS A 7 -5.16 -11.01 15.82
N TRP A 8 -3.83 -10.88 15.68
CA TRP A 8 -3.23 -10.69 14.36
C TRP A 8 -3.39 -11.89 13.42
N ASN A 9 -3.42 -13.12 13.94
CA ASN A 9 -3.69 -14.30 13.12
C ASN A 9 -5.15 -14.30 12.66
N GLY A 10 -6.09 -14.02 13.56
CA GLY A 10 -7.52 -13.85 13.21
C GLY A 10 -7.77 -12.76 12.18
N ILE A 11 -7.08 -11.61 12.30
CA ILE A 11 -7.12 -10.52 11.32
C ILE A 11 -6.61 -11.00 9.96
N GLN A 12 -5.45 -11.66 9.92
CA GLN A 12 -4.86 -12.13 8.67
C GLN A 12 -5.80 -13.10 7.95
N ASN A 13 -6.38 -14.05 8.68
CA ASN A 13 -7.28 -15.05 8.14
C ASN A 13 -8.61 -14.44 7.70
N THR A 14 -9.15 -13.48 8.46
CA THR A 14 -10.32 -12.69 8.05
C THR A 14 -10.07 -12.01 6.71
N LEU A 15 -8.97 -11.27 6.57
CA LEU A 15 -8.61 -10.56 5.32
C LEU A 15 -8.24 -11.51 4.16
N TYR A 16 -7.88 -12.77 4.44
CA TYR A 16 -7.69 -13.76 3.39
C TYR A 16 -9.02 -14.16 2.72
N ARG A 17 -10.16 -14.06 3.41
CA ARG A 17 -11.47 -14.44 2.87
C ARG A 17 -11.99 -13.42 1.86
N MET A 18 -12.88 -13.86 0.97
CA MET A 18 -13.40 -13.05 -0.14
C MET A 18 -14.14 -11.79 0.31
N TYR A 19 -14.90 -11.90 1.40
CA TYR A 19 -15.69 -10.81 1.99
C TYR A 19 -15.13 -10.38 3.35
N GLY A 20 -13.82 -10.62 3.57
CA GLY A 20 -13.15 -10.18 4.78
C GLY A 20 -13.05 -8.67 4.83
N GLU A 21 -13.49 -8.10 5.95
CA GLU A 21 -13.32 -6.69 6.26
C GLU A 21 -12.78 -6.55 7.68
N VAL A 22 -11.82 -5.64 7.86
CA VAL A 22 -11.29 -5.28 9.18
C VAL A 22 -11.08 -3.77 9.22
N THR A 23 -11.53 -3.14 10.30
CA THR A 23 -11.36 -1.72 10.57
C THR A 23 -10.45 -1.52 11.77
N PHE A 24 -9.52 -0.59 11.60
CA PHE A 24 -8.58 -0.15 12.63
C PHE A 24 -8.79 1.34 12.91
N ARG A 25 -8.31 1.82 14.06
CA ARG A 25 -8.22 3.24 14.39
C ARG A 25 -6.76 3.62 14.63
N MET A 26 -6.32 4.67 13.94
CA MET A 26 -4.99 5.24 14.13
C MET A 26 -4.92 6.03 15.44
N PRO A 27 -3.73 6.18 16.04
CA PRO A 27 -3.53 7.07 17.20
C PRO A 27 -3.96 8.51 16.94
N SER A 28 -3.86 8.97 15.70
CA SER A 28 -4.30 10.29 15.22
C SER A 28 -5.82 10.41 15.02
N GLY A 29 -6.57 9.31 15.18
CA GLY A 29 -8.04 9.28 15.16
C GLY A 29 -8.67 8.76 13.87
N GLU A 30 -7.94 8.64 12.77
CA GLU A 30 -8.47 8.16 11.49
C GLU A 30 -8.86 6.68 11.54
N GLU A 31 -9.96 6.35 10.88
CA GLU A 31 -10.43 4.98 10.71
C GLU A 31 -9.88 4.39 9.42
N ILE A 32 -9.24 3.24 9.53
CA ILE A 32 -8.60 2.53 8.44
C ILE A 32 -9.36 1.24 8.18
N THR A 33 -10.19 1.23 7.15
CA THR A 33 -10.94 0.04 6.73
C THR A 33 -10.17 -0.71 5.65
N VAL A 34 -10.08 -2.02 5.81
CA VAL A 34 -9.42 -2.91 4.86
C VAL A 34 -10.40 -3.97 4.43
N ASN A 35 -10.65 -4.07 3.12
CA ASN A 35 -11.49 -5.11 2.54
C ASN A 35 -10.98 -5.57 1.17
N LYS A 36 -11.49 -6.70 0.68
CA LYS A 36 -11.15 -7.18 -0.67
C LYS A 36 -11.97 -6.45 -1.73
N GLY A 37 -11.29 -6.05 -2.81
CA GLY A 37 -11.96 -5.48 -3.98
C GLY A 37 -11.10 -5.56 -5.24
N PHE A 38 -11.71 -5.24 -6.39
CA PHE A 38 -11.02 -5.20 -7.68
C PHE A 38 -10.17 -3.93 -7.81
N ILE A 39 -8.92 -4.09 -8.24
CA ILE A 39 -8.00 -3.00 -8.58
C ILE A 39 -7.74 -2.88 -10.08
N ALA A 40 -8.11 -3.91 -10.83
CA ALA A 40 -8.15 -3.96 -12.29
C ALA A 40 -9.09 -5.11 -12.69
N GLU A 41 -9.38 -5.22 -13.99
CA GLU A 41 -10.12 -6.35 -14.54
C GLU A 41 -9.50 -7.68 -14.08
N ASN A 42 -10.31 -8.54 -13.46
CA ASN A 42 -9.90 -9.85 -12.91
C ASN A 42 -8.76 -9.84 -11.88
N LYS A 43 -8.45 -8.67 -11.28
CA LYS A 43 -7.40 -8.56 -10.27
C LYS A 43 -7.96 -8.01 -8.97
N MET A 44 -8.04 -8.86 -7.95
CA MET A 44 -8.42 -8.49 -6.59
C MET A 44 -7.20 -8.21 -5.71
N ALA A 45 -7.38 -7.29 -4.76
CA ALA A 45 -6.41 -6.95 -3.73
C ALA A 45 -7.14 -6.54 -2.45
N LEU A 46 -6.38 -6.39 -1.36
CA LEU A 46 -6.87 -5.76 -0.14
C LEU A 46 -6.79 -4.25 -0.31
N ILE A 47 -7.93 -3.57 -0.41
CA ILE A 47 -8.03 -2.12 -0.54
C ILE A 47 -8.01 -1.51 0.86
N VAL A 48 -7.27 -0.42 1.02
CA VAL A 48 -7.16 0.35 2.25
C VAL A 48 -7.85 1.70 2.08
N TRP A 49 -8.84 1.95 2.92
CA TRP A 49 -9.62 3.18 2.98
C TRP A 49 -9.24 3.98 4.22
N VAL A 50 -9.31 5.31 4.12
CA VAL A 50 -9.10 6.24 5.23
C VAL A 50 -10.38 7.04 5.41
N ASN A 51 -11.06 6.86 6.54
CA ASN A 51 -12.38 7.45 6.81
C ASN A 51 -13.39 7.19 5.67
N GLY A 52 -13.40 5.97 5.14
CA GLY A 52 -14.28 5.56 4.03
C GLY A 52 -13.83 6.04 2.63
N GLU A 53 -12.76 6.83 2.53
CA GLU A 53 -12.29 7.39 1.27
C GLU A 53 -10.92 6.85 0.84
N ARG A 54 -10.63 6.94 -0.46
CA ARG A 54 -9.28 6.76 -0.99
C ARG A 54 -9.08 7.60 -2.26
N SER A 55 -7.90 8.17 -2.41
CA SER A 55 -7.48 8.84 -3.65
C SER A 55 -6.05 8.47 -4.00
N THR A 56 -5.81 8.03 -5.23
CA THR A 56 -4.46 7.68 -5.71
C THR A 56 -3.46 8.85 -5.57
N ALA A 57 -3.95 10.09 -5.59
CA ALA A 57 -3.17 11.30 -5.39
C ALA A 57 -2.51 11.38 -4.01
N TRP A 58 -3.14 10.82 -2.96
CA TRP A 58 -2.61 10.89 -1.60
C TRP A 58 -1.28 10.17 -1.42
N GLY A 59 -0.99 9.18 -2.26
CA GLY A 59 0.22 8.38 -2.23
C GLY A 59 1.36 8.91 -3.08
N LEU A 60 1.21 10.06 -3.74
CA LEU A 60 2.22 10.64 -4.62
C LEU A 60 2.90 11.82 -3.90
N PRO A 61 4.16 11.70 -3.45
CA PRO A 61 4.85 12.76 -2.70
C PRO A 61 4.94 14.10 -3.43
N THR A 62 4.90 14.08 -4.76
CA THR A 62 4.98 15.28 -5.61
C THR A 62 3.61 15.92 -5.86
N HIS A 63 2.53 15.34 -5.36
CA HIS A 63 1.17 15.84 -5.58
C HIS A 63 0.72 16.71 -4.40
N GLU A 64 -0.03 17.78 -4.67
CA GLU A 64 -0.50 18.73 -3.64
C GLU A 64 -1.37 18.06 -2.54
N GLN A 65 -2.10 17.03 -2.93
CA GLN A 65 -2.97 16.24 -2.05
C GLN A 65 -2.24 15.10 -1.31
N PHE A 66 -0.90 15.06 -1.35
CA PHE A 66 -0.14 14.04 -0.63
C PHE A 66 -0.51 14.03 0.87
N ARG A 67 -0.73 12.84 1.42
CA ARG A 67 -1.05 12.67 2.84
C ARG A 67 0.04 11.84 3.52
N PRO A 68 0.87 12.40 4.42
CA PRO A 68 1.94 11.66 5.08
C PRO A 68 1.48 10.37 5.78
N LEU A 69 0.26 10.34 6.31
CA LEU A 69 -0.37 9.15 6.93
C LEU A 69 -0.24 7.90 6.06
N VAL A 70 -0.41 8.02 4.73
CA VAL A 70 -0.39 6.86 3.83
C VAL A 70 0.95 6.14 3.83
N GLN A 71 2.03 6.79 4.26
CA GLN A 71 3.33 6.14 4.37
C GLN A 71 3.33 4.97 5.36
N HIS A 72 2.46 5.04 6.37
CA HIS A 72 2.33 4.02 7.41
C HIS A 72 1.32 2.94 7.05
N ILE A 73 0.27 3.27 6.29
CA ILE A 73 -0.89 2.38 6.08
C ILE A 73 -1.01 1.85 4.64
N TRP A 74 -0.38 2.49 3.66
CA TRP A 74 -0.40 2.04 2.26
C TRP A 74 0.89 1.34 1.88
N ARG A 75 0.84 0.55 0.81
CA ARG A 75 2.00 -0.20 0.35
C ARG A 75 2.91 0.71 -0.46
N ARG A 76 4.17 0.82 -0.04
CA ARG A 76 5.23 1.50 -0.81
C ARG A 76 5.50 0.78 -2.14
N GLN A 77 5.67 1.55 -3.20
CA GLN A 77 6.14 1.13 -4.51
C GLN A 77 7.19 2.10 -5.03
N THR A 78 7.96 1.62 -5.99
CA THR A 78 8.95 2.42 -6.69
C THR A 78 8.70 2.32 -8.18
N ARG A 79 8.83 3.44 -8.90
CA ARG A 79 8.83 3.45 -10.37
C ARG A 79 10.06 4.17 -10.89
N ARG A 80 10.43 3.86 -12.13
CA ARG A 80 11.52 4.51 -12.87
C ARG A 80 10.92 5.23 -14.07
N PRO A 81 10.53 6.52 -13.94
CA PRO A 81 9.83 7.24 -15.00
C PRO A 81 10.59 7.23 -16.34
N GLY A 82 11.92 7.38 -16.29
CA GLY A 82 12.76 7.37 -17.49
C GLY A 82 13.02 6.00 -18.10
N ALA A 83 12.59 4.89 -17.50
CA ALA A 83 12.90 3.54 -18.00
C ALA A 83 12.41 3.29 -19.44
N SER A 84 11.25 3.84 -19.81
CA SER A 84 10.74 3.76 -21.19
C SER A 84 11.62 4.55 -22.16
N VAL A 85 11.98 5.78 -21.78
CA VAL A 85 12.84 6.68 -22.56
C VAL A 85 14.23 6.06 -22.75
N ILE A 86 14.84 5.57 -21.69
CA ILE A 86 16.13 4.86 -21.72
C ILE A 86 16.09 3.69 -22.70
N ARG A 87 15.06 2.82 -22.61
CA ARG A 87 14.90 1.68 -23.52
C ARG A 87 14.77 2.11 -24.98
N LYS A 88 14.04 3.18 -25.25
CA LYS A 88 13.89 3.72 -26.62
C LYS A 88 15.20 4.30 -27.15
N ILE A 89 15.84 5.18 -26.38
CA ILE A 89 17.05 5.91 -26.81
C ILE A 89 18.26 4.99 -26.91
N SER A 90 18.40 4.00 -26.04
CA SER A 90 19.51 3.04 -26.08
C SER A 90 19.63 2.25 -27.39
N LYS A 91 18.56 2.18 -28.20
CA LYS A 91 18.51 1.55 -29.52
C LYS A 91 18.88 2.50 -30.67
N MET A 92 18.99 3.79 -30.41
CA MET A 92 19.30 4.82 -31.42
C MET A 92 20.81 4.97 -31.62
N LYS A 93 21.25 5.36 -32.83
CA LYS A 93 22.66 5.69 -33.11
C LYS A 93 23.11 6.84 -32.22
N GLY A 94 24.18 6.62 -31.44
CA GLY A 94 24.67 7.60 -30.46
C GLY A 94 23.85 7.69 -29.16
N GLY A 95 22.72 7.00 -29.04
CA GLY A 95 21.82 7.12 -27.88
C GLY A 95 22.45 6.68 -26.56
N LYS A 96 23.32 5.66 -26.56
CA LYS A 96 24.08 5.27 -25.35
C LYS A 96 25.05 6.36 -24.88
N ARG A 97 25.63 7.14 -25.79
CA ARG A 97 26.51 8.27 -25.43
C ARG A 97 25.70 9.44 -24.89
N TRP A 98 24.55 9.72 -25.52
CA TRP A 98 23.61 10.75 -25.06
C TRP A 98 23.09 10.46 -23.65
N LEU A 99 22.69 9.21 -23.37
CA LEU A 99 22.20 8.81 -22.04
C LEU A 99 23.24 8.98 -20.90
N LYS A 100 24.53 9.00 -21.22
CA LYS A 100 25.62 9.22 -20.24
C LYS A 100 25.88 10.70 -19.93
N GLN A 101 25.25 11.62 -20.67
CA GLN A 101 25.39 13.06 -20.42
C GLN A 101 24.75 13.44 -19.08
N LYS A 102 25.36 14.41 -18.39
CA LYS A 102 24.95 14.81 -17.02
C LYS A 102 23.51 15.34 -17.00
N GLU A 103 23.11 16.02 -18.05
CA GLU A 103 21.78 16.59 -18.26
C GLU A 103 20.69 15.51 -18.27
N ASN A 104 21.05 14.27 -18.63
CA ASN A 104 20.14 13.13 -18.74
C ASN A 104 20.12 12.23 -17.49
N ALA A 105 20.86 12.58 -16.43
CA ALA A 105 20.94 11.79 -15.21
C ALA A 105 19.55 11.54 -14.57
N HIS A 106 18.66 12.52 -14.64
CA HIS A 106 17.29 12.46 -14.13
C HIS A 106 16.45 11.30 -14.70
N LEU A 107 16.81 10.77 -15.89
CA LEU A 107 16.12 9.62 -16.47
C LEU A 107 16.31 8.34 -15.65
N TYR A 108 17.35 8.28 -14.83
CA TYR A 108 17.67 7.14 -13.96
C TYR A 108 17.04 7.26 -12.57
N ASP A 109 16.33 8.35 -12.28
CA ASP A 109 15.70 8.58 -10.99
C ASP A 109 14.69 7.47 -10.65
N VAL A 110 14.71 7.07 -9.39
CA VAL A 110 13.74 6.16 -8.80
C VAL A 110 12.80 7.00 -7.94
N VAL A 111 11.51 6.97 -8.29
CA VAL A 111 10.48 7.70 -7.57
C VAL A 111 9.70 6.72 -6.71
N GLU A 112 9.56 7.04 -5.43
CA GLU A 112 8.72 6.31 -4.50
C GLU A 112 7.30 6.86 -4.48
N TYR A 113 6.33 5.98 -4.29
CA TYR A 113 4.92 6.33 -4.11
C TYR A 113 4.22 5.23 -3.31
N TRP A 114 3.02 5.52 -2.83
CA TRP A 114 2.22 4.61 -2.01
C TRP A 114 0.92 4.27 -2.73
N VAL A 115 0.53 3.01 -2.68
CA VAL A 115 -0.72 2.52 -3.26
C VAL A 115 -1.65 2.01 -2.18
N CYS A 116 -2.93 2.36 -2.30
CA CYS A 116 -3.99 2.04 -1.36
C CYS A 116 -4.41 0.56 -1.36
N TYR A 117 -3.50 -0.37 -1.70
CA TYR A 117 -3.82 -1.78 -1.71
C TYR A 117 -2.62 -2.70 -1.46
N PHE A 118 -2.90 -3.86 -0.88
CA PHE A 118 -1.95 -4.95 -0.64
C PHE A 118 -2.30 -6.19 -1.44
N ASN A 119 -1.28 -6.92 -1.90
CA ASN A 119 -1.49 -8.17 -2.63
C ASN A 119 -1.80 -9.35 -1.70
N SER A 120 -1.48 -9.25 -0.41
CA SER A 120 -1.70 -10.32 0.56
C SER A 120 -1.94 -9.78 1.97
N ALA A 121 -2.78 -10.49 2.74
CA ALA A 121 -3.05 -10.16 4.14
C ALA A 121 -1.77 -10.17 5.00
N ALA A 122 -0.89 -11.14 4.77
CA ALA A 122 0.39 -11.24 5.49
C ALA A 122 1.27 -10.01 5.32
N SER A 123 1.32 -9.41 4.11
CA SER A 123 2.10 -8.18 3.88
C SER A 123 1.51 -6.98 4.62
N LEU A 124 0.18 -6.86 4.64
CA LEU A 124 -0.53 -5.82 5.38
C LEU A 124 -0.31 -5.96 6.89
N VAL A 125 -0.52 -7.16 7.43
CA VAL A 125 -0.36 -7.45 8.87
C VAL A 125 1.06 -7.16 9.34
N ARG A 126 2.09 -7.53 8.56
CA ARG A 126 3.49 -7.20 8.89
C ARG A 126 3.77 -5.71 8.96
N GLN A 127 3.09 -4.90 8.16
CA GLN A 127 3.21 -3.45 8.18
C GLN A 127 2.43 -2.86 9.37
N TYR A 128 1.18 -3.27 9.56
CA TYR A 128 0.28 -2.73 10.58
C TYR A 128 0.72 -3.09 12.00
N ARG A 129 1.34 -4.26 12.20
CA ARG A 129 1.97 -4.66 13.48
C ARG A 129 3.03 -3.67 13.99
N LYS A 130 3.58 -2.84 13.12
CA LYS A 130 4.62 -1.85 13.47
C LYS A 130 4.05 -0.48 13.81
N ILE A 131 2.74 -0.29 13.67
CA ILE A 131 2.07 0.97 13.98
C ILE A 131 1.80 0.98 15.48
N GLU A 132 2.56 1.77 16.22
CA GLU A 132 2.36 1.95 17.65
C GLU A 132 1.01 2.62 17.92
N GLY A 133 0.29 2.13 18.92
CA GLY A 133 -1.04 2.66 19.30
C GLY A 133 -2.17 2.35 18.32
N LEU A 134 -1.95 1.50 17.31
CA LEU A 134 -3.02 1.05 16.42
C LEU A 134 -4.06 0.23 17.19
N GLU A 135 -5.33 0.59 17.05
CA GLU A 135 -6.43 -0.10 17.72
C GLU A 135 -7.28 -0.89 16.72
N LEU A 136 -7.74 -2.07 17.13
CA LEU A 136 -8.73 -2.83 16.37
C LEU A 136 -10.14 -2.32 16.72
N VAL A 137 -10.90 -1.87 15.71
CA VAL A 137 -12.29 -1.41 15.85
C VAL A 137 -13.27 -2.56 15.60
N THR A 138 -12.98 -3.42 14.61
CA THR A 138 -13.77 -4.63 14.36
C THR A 138 -13.84 -5.49 15.63
N PRO A 139 -15.02 -6.00 16.03
CA PRO A 139 -15.14 -6.80 17.23
C PRO A 139 -14.18 -7.99 17.23
N VAL A 140 -13.49 -8.20 18.36
CA VAL A 140 -12.54 -9.32 18.53
C VAL A 140 -13.21 -10.66 18.24
N SER A 141 -14.48 -10.82 18.65
CA SER A 141 -15.27 -12.02 18.39
C SER A 141 -15.43 -12.33 16.89
N GLU A 142 -15.40 -11.34 16.01
CA GLU A 142 -15.52 -11.54 14.57
C GLU A 142 -14.21 -12.02 13.94
N VAL A 143 -13.09 -11.40 14.32
CA VAL A 143 -11.78 -11.81 13.80
C VAL A 143 -11.34 -13.17 14.37
N MET A 144 -11.73 -13.47 15.60
CA MET A 144 -11.35 -14.72 16.27
C MET A 144 -12.11 -15.94 15.75
N LYS A 145 -13.28 -15.78 15.10
CA LYS A 145 -13.95 -16.87 14.35
C LYS A 145 -13.05 -17.51 13.31
N ASN A 146 -12.04 -16.78 12.83
CA ASN A 146 -11.15 -17.23 11.76
C ASN A 146 -9.72 -17.49 12.27
N ALA A 147 -9.46 -17.49 13.60
CA ALA A 147 -8.09 -17.56 14.13
C ALA A 147 -7.44 -18.96 14.03
N GLU A 148 -8.23 -20.02 13.97
CA GLU A 148 -7.75 -21.42 13.91
C GLU A 148 -7.72 -22.01 12.48
N GLY A 149 -8.10 -21.22 11.48
CA GLY A 149 -8.17 -21.62 10.07
C GLY A 149 -6.89 -21.41 9.27
#